data_AF-A0A924MRG7-F1
#
_entry.id   AF-A0A924MRG7-F1
#
_cell.length_a   1.000
_cell.length_b   1.000
_cell.length_c   1.000
_cell.angle_alpha   90.00
_cell.angle_beta   90.00
_cell.angle_gamma   90.00
#
_symmetry.space_group_name_H-M   'P 1'
#
loop_
_entity.id
_entity.type
_entity.pdbx_description
1 polymer ?
#
loop_
_entity_poly.entity_id
_entity_poly.type
_entity_poly.pdbx_seq_one_letter_code
_entity_poly.pdbx_strand_id
1 'polypeptide(L)'
;MTFQHLRLLPWLLVGATPAIAQINAGTLPLTPSPPFKLTKVAQFDLPWRIAFLPDGRMLVTEKPGKLFLATQSGQKVEVTGVPPVLHEKQNGLLGVYLAPSFSSDGAIYLTYSEPGQDPSTSSLALARATLKIGTGTASLENLKVVWHDPVKGKGGQAGAAVAFSPDRKFLFLTVGDRQRFAPAQDPNQPVGKILRLTLDGKPAPGNPMQGKTGAPSVPVIDPPKDTEAAKTAPVVRTYVFDGPNLTPAETWSTGHRTPYGLAFAPDGHLWELEHGPRGGDELNLIEPGKNYGWPMVSYAMNYDGVPIASPDTRPDLVKPVIYWTPVLAPGGLMFYSGAMFPQWKGSAFAGGLASLALHRIVVQGRTATQAEHWSVGFRVRDVEQAPDGALWLIEDDHQGGLYRLTPR
;
A
#
# COMPACT_ATOMS: atom_id res chain seq x y z
N MET A 1 48.70 -13.22 56.50
CA MET A 1 48.01 -11.92 56.32
C MET A 1 47.79 -11.74 54.83
N THR A 2 46.53 -11.77 54.41
CA THR A 2 46.05 -11.97 53.04
C THR A 2 45.82 -10.62 52.36
N PHE A 3 46.41 -10.40 51.18
CA PHE A 3 46.12 -9.25 50.32
C PHE A 3 44.93 -9.58 49.40
N GLN A 4 43.85 -8.79 49.48
CA GLN A 4 42.70 -8.87 48.58
C GLN A 4 42.93 -7.99 47.34
N HIS A 5 42.81 -8.59 46.16
CA HIS A 5 42.71 -7.87 44.89
C HIS A 5 41.25 -7.41 44.66
N LEU A 6 41.05 -6.10 44.55
CA LEU A 6 39.78 -5.48 44.17
C LEU A 6 39.69 -5.40 42.64
N ARG A 7 38.76 -6.14 42.02
CA ARG A 7 38.42 -6.00 40.59
C ARG A 7 37.28 -5.00 40.44
N LEU A 8 37.52 -3.92 39.69
CA LEU A 8 36.49 -2.97 39.27
C LEU A 8 35.73 -3.54 38.06
N LEU A 9 34.40 -3.68 38.18
CA LEU A 9 33.51 -3.98 37.06
C LEU A 9 33.21 -2.70 36.27
N PRO A 10 33.24 -2.70 34.93
CA PRO A 10 32.84 -1.57 34.13
C PRO A 10 31.30 -1.50 34.07
N TRP A 11 30.75 -0.33 34.41
CA TRP A 11 29.33 -0.05 34.26
C TRP A 11 29.02 0.21 32.78
N LEU A 12 28.26 -0.69 32.14
CA LEU A 12 27.63 -0.40 30.85
C LEU A 12 26.49 0.61 31.08
N LEU A 13 26.69 1.84 30.64
CA LEU A 13 25.62 2.81 30.46
C LEU A 13 24.78 2.38 29.25
N VAL A 14 23.64 1.75 29.51
CA VAL A 14 22.58 1.57 28.51
C VAL A 14 21.94 2.95 28.29
N GLY A 15 22.29 3.61 27.20
CA GLY A 15 21.63 4.84 26.78
C GLY A 15 20.19 4.55 26.39
N ALA A 16 19.22 5.04 27.17
CA ALA A 16 17.83 5.01 26.80
C ALA A 16 17.62 5.99 25.63
N THR A 17 17.34 5.46 24.43
CA THR A 17 16.85 6.29 23.33
C THR A 17 15.46 6.83 23.70
N PRO A 18 15.22 8.15 23.66
CA PRO A 18 13.92 8.72 24.00
C PRO A 18 12.85 8.15 23.07
N ALA A 19 11.72 7.73 23.65
CA ALA A 19 10.56 7.31 22.88
C ALA A 19 10.04 8.51 22.08
N ILE A 20 9.96 8.37 20.75
CA ILE A 20 9.38 9.39 19.88
C ILE A 20 7.85 9.23 19.97
N ALA A 21 7.17 10.27 20.46
CA ALA A 21 5.72 10.29 20.53
C ALA A 21 5.10 10.32 19.13
N GLN A 22 3.99 9.62 18.97
CA GLN A 22 3.21 9.58 17.73
C GLN A 22 2.53 10.93 17.48
N ILE A 23 2.49 11.37 16.23
CA ILE A 23 1.92 12.66 15.84
C ILE A 23 0.53 12.44 15.24
N ASN A 24 -0.51 13.07 15.81
CA ASN A 24 -1.80 13.22 15.12
C ASN A 24 -1.72 14.35 14.10
N ALA A 25 -1.60 14.03 12.81
CA ALA A 25 -1.56 15.01 11.73
C ALA A 25 -2.95 15.34 11.16
N GLY A 26 -4.01 14.66 11.61
CA GLY A 26 -5.39 14.84 11.14
C GLY A 26 -5.99 16.20 11.47
N THR A 27 -5.51 16.86 12.52
CA THR A 27 -6.01 18.17 12.97
C THR A 27 -5.22 19.34 12.43
N LEU A 28 -4.17 19.10 11.64
CA LEU A 28 -3.36 20.16 11.06
C LEU A 28 -4.19 20.96 10.04
N PRO A 29 -4.09 22.29 10.02
CA PRO A 29 -4.82 23.12 9.06
C PRO A 29 -4.23 23.01 7.64
N LEU A 30 -5.09 23.22 6.64
CA LEU A 30 -4.68 23.32 5.23
C LEU A 30 -3.58 24.36 5.07
N THR A 31 -2.55 24.01 4.30
CA THR A 31 -1.53 24.96 3.88
C THR A 31 -2.13 25.88 2.82
N PRO A 32 -2.18 27.21 3.05
CA PRO A 32 -2.69 28.15 2.07
C PRO A 32 -1.75 28.25 0.87
N SER A 33 -2.26 28.75 -0.26
CA SER A 33 -1.46 29.15 -1.42
C SER A 33 -0.52 28.05 -1.96
N PRO A 34 -1.04 27.01 -2.64
CA PRO A 34 -0.21 25.96 -3.19
C PRO A 34 0.87 26.54 -4.14
N PRO A 35 2.16 26.14 -3.99
CA PRO A 35 3.27 26.68 -4.79
C PRO A 35 3.30 26.14 -6.22
N PHE A 36 2.22 25.50 -6.65
CA PHE A 36 2.06 24.84 -7.92
C PHE A 36 0.73 25.23 -8.57
N LYS A 37 0.65 24.96 -9.87
CA LYS A 37 -0.59 24.93 -10.64
C LYS A 37 -0.94 23.48 -10.99
N LEU A 38 -2.23 23.20 -11.04
CA LEU A 38 -2.78 21.94 -11.52
C LEU A 38 -3.46 22.17 -12.87
N THR A 39 -3.12 21.35 -13.85
CA THR A 39 -3.73 21.37 -15.18
C THR A 39 -4.36 20.01 -15.45
N LYS A 40 -5.68 19.95 -15.67
CA LYS A 40 -6.34 18.72 -16.13
C LYS A 40 -5.89 18.42 -17.56
N VAL A 41 -5.36 17.22 -17.77
CA VAL A 41 -4.78 16.76 -19.04
C VAL A 41 -5.70 15.76 -19.73
N ALA A 42 -6.33 14.86 -18.97
CA ALA A 42 -7.24 13.87 -19.51
C ALA A 42 -8.31 13.50 -18.47
N GLN A 43 -9.22 12.59 -18.85
CA GLN A 43 -10.26 12.04 -18.00
C GLN A 43 -10.32 10.51 -18.15
N PHE A 44 -10.64 9.83 -17.06
CA PHE A 44 -10.75 8.38 -16.89
C PHE A 44 -12.02 8.03 -16.10
N ASP A 45 -12.43 6.76 -16.15
CA ASP A 45 -13.51 6.19 -15.34
C ASP A 45 -12.92 5.43 -14.15
N LEU A 46 -12.98 6.03 -12.96
CA LEU A 46 -12.40 5.50 -11.72
C LEU A 46 -10.92 5.07 -11.87
N PRO A 47 -10.01 5.99 -12.25
CA PRO A 47 -8.59 5.68 -12.34
C PRO A 47 -8.03 5.26 -10.98
N TRP A 48 -7.05 4.35 -10.93
CA TRP A 48 -6.51 3.79 -9.68
C TRP A 48 -5.00 3.95 -9.46
N ARG A 49 -4.16 3.72 -10.47
CA ARG A 49 -2.70 3.88 -10.38
C ARG A 49 -2.10 4.43 -11.67
N ILE A 50 -1.07 5.25 -11.54
CA ILE A 50 -0.21 5.73 -12.63
C ILE A 50 1.10 4.94 -12.61
N ALA A 51 1.64 4.59 -13.77
CA ALA A 51 3.04 4.16 -13.90
C ALA A 51 3.69 4.82 -15.13
N PHE A 52 4.69 5.68 -14.90
CA PHE A 52 5.42 6.32 -16.01
C PHE A 52 6.38 5.37 -16.71
N LEU A 53 6.34 5.42 -18.03
CA LEU A 53 7.29 4.80 -18.94
C LEU A 53 8.54 5.68 -19.07
N PRO A 54 9.71 5.11 -19.42
CA PRO A 54 10.94 5.88 -19.60
C PRO A 54 10.85 7.00 -20.65
N ASP A 55 9.94 6.86 -21.63
CA ASP A 55 9.71 7.86 -22.68
C ASP A 55 8.71 8.96 -22.29
N GLY A 56 8.24 8.97 -21.04
CA GLY A 56 7.32 9.97 -20.51
C GLY A 56 5.84 9.69 -20.74
N ARG A 57 5.47 8.67 -21.52
CA ARG A 57 4.10 8.14 -21.50
C ARG A 57 3.80 7.49 -20.16
N MET A 58 2.53 7.19 -19.90
CA MET A 58 2.12 6.56 -18.65
C MET A 58 1.07 5.49 -18.88
N LEU A 59 1.11 4.46 -18.05
CA LEU A 59 0.02 3.52 -17.88
C LEU A 59 -0.94 4.05 -16.79
N VAL A 60 -2.24 3.92 -17.01
CA VAL A 60 -3.28 4.26 -16.02
C VAL A 60 -4.28 3.13 -15.94
N THR A 61 -4.46 2.54 -14.76
CA THR A 61 -5.51 1.55 -14.49
C THR A 61 -6.83 2.24 -14.16
N GLU A 62 -7.94 1.65 -14.58
CA GLU A 62 -9.30 2.01 -14.21
C GLU A 62 -9.95 0.81 -13.50
N LYS A 63 -10.55 1.04 -12.32
CA LYS A 63 -11.15 -0.02 -11.50
C LYS A 63 -12.14 -0.93 -12.24
N PRO A 64 -12.96 -0.43 -13.20
CA PRO A 64 -13.83 -1.27 -14.03
C PRO A 64 -13.13 -2.38 -14.83
N GLY A 65 -11.79 -2.40 -14.91
CA GLY A 65 -11.05 -3.48 -15.57
C GLY A 65 -10.32 -3.03 -16.83
N LYS A 66 -10.00 -1.74 -16.97
CA LYS A 66 -9.32 -1.20 -18.15
C LYS A 66 -7.94 -0.66 -17.82
N LEU A 67 -7.02 -0.81 -18.76
CA LEU A 67 -5.68 -0.22 -18.70
C LEU A 67 -5.51 0.68 -19.92
N PHE A 68 -4.95 1.87 -19.72
CA PHE A 68 -4.68 2.81 -20.80
C PHE A 68 -3.21 3.15 -20.85
N LEU A 69 -2.67 3.26 -22.07
CA LEU A 69 -1.43 3.96 -22.36
C LEU A 69 -1.79 5.40 -22.74
N ALA A 70 -1.36 6.36 -21.93
CA ALA A 70 -1.62 7.78 -22.12
C ALA A 70 -0.34 8.57 -22.34
N THR A 71 -0.46 9.62 -23.16
CA THR A 71 0.59 10.62 -23.38
C THR A 71 0.43 11.78 -22.41
N GLN A 72 1.48 12.58 -22.23
CA GLN A 72 1.41 13.78 -21.38
C GLN A 72 0.53 14.90 -21.97
N SER A 73 0.11 14.80 -23.24
CA SER A 73 -0.87 15.70 -23.86
C SER A 73 -2.32 15.20 -23.74
N GLY A 74 -2.54 14.04 -23.13
CA GLY A 74 -3.87 13.50 -22.84
C GLY A 74 -4.44 12.55 -23.89
N GLN A 75 -3.74 12.31 -25.00
CA GLN A 75 -4.11 11.21 -25.90
C GLN A 75 -3.91 9.87 -25.19
N LYS A 76 -4.89 8.96 -25.30
CA LYS A 76 -4.84 7.64 -24.70
C LYS A 76 -5.31 6.54 -25.66
N VAL A 77 -4.72 5.36 -25.53
CA VAL A 77 -5.14 4.12 -26.19
C VAL A 77 -5.39 3.06 -25.14
N GLU A 78 -6.46 2.28 -25.30
CA GLU A 78 -6.73 1.14 -24.41
C GLU A 78 -5.69 0.04 -24.66
N VAL A 79 -5.16 -0.53 -23.59
CA VAL A 79 -4.26 -1.67 -23.61
C VAL A 79 -5.10 -2.94 -23.50
N THR A 80 -5.06 -3.78 -24.53
CA THR A 80 -5.79 -5.06 -24.54
C THR A 80 -5.05 -6.16 -23.75
N GLY A 81 -5.71 -7.27 -23.44
CA GLY A 81 -5.09 -8.41 -22.73
C GLY A 81 -5.01 -8.27 -21.20
N VAL A 82 -5.75 -7.33 -20.63
CA VAL A 82 -5.94 -7.16 -19.17
C VAL A 82 -6.77 -8.33 -18.62
N PRO A 83 -6.47 -8.87 -17.41
CA PRO A 83 -7.22 -10.00 -16.86
C PRO A 83 -8.63 -9.58 -16.44
N PRO A 84 -9.60 -10.52 -16.39
CA PRO A 84 -10.91 -10.25 -15.81
C PRO A 84 -10.79 -9.90 -14.32
N VAL A 85 -11.62 -8.97 -13.86
CA VAL A 85 -11.62 -8.47 -12.48
C VAL A 85 -13.02 -8.48 -11.89
N LEU A 86 -13.13 -8.62 -10.58
CA LEU A 86 -14.37 -8.29 -9.87
C LEU A 86 -14.39 -6.78 -9.59
N HIS A 87 -15.18 -6.03 -10.35
CA HIS A 87 -15.42 -4.61 -10.08
C HIS A 87 -16.64 -4.45 -9.17
N GLU A 88 -16.40 -4.26 -7.88
CA GLU A 88 -17.44 -3.96 -6.90
C GLU A 88 -16.85 -3.08 -5.78
N LYS A 89 -17.44 -1.91 -5.53
CA LYS A 89 -17.04 -0.97 -4.46
C LYS A 89 -15.55 -0.65 -4.52
N GLN A 90 -14.72 -1.26 -3.68
CA GLN A 90 -13.26 -1.03 -3.63
C GLN A 90 -12.44 -1.99 -4.50
N ASN A 91 -13.08 -3.06 -4.99
CA ASN A 91 -12.46 -4.08 -5.82
C ASN A 91 -12.43 -3.66 -7.30
N GLY A 92 -11.51 -4.23 -8.08
CA GLY A 92 -11.39 -3.98 -9.52
C GLY A 92 -10.00 -4.29 -10.05
N LEU A 93 -9.64 -3.65 -11.17
CA LEU A 93 -8.24 -3.52 -11.56
C LEU A 93 -7.59 -2.41 -10.72
N LEU A 94 -6.50 -2.76 -10.03
CA LEU A 94 -5.90 -1.90 -9.02
C LEU A 94 -4.56 -1.36 -9.54
N GLY A 95 -3.44 -1.90 -9.10
CA GLY A 95 -2.12 -1.35 -9.40
C GLY A 95 -1.58 -1.76 -10.77
N VAL A 96 -0.75 -0.89 -11.34
CA VAL A 96 0.17 -1.18 -12.45
C VAL A 96 1.56 -0.70 -12.06
N TYR A 97 2.58 -1.53 -12.28
CA TYR A 97 3.96 -1.23 -11.89
C TYR A 97 4.92 -1.72 -12.97
N LEU A 98 5.93 -0.92 -13.32
CA LEU A 98 6.97 -1.38 -14.23
C LEU A 98 7.89 -2.37 -13.51
N ALA A 99 8.17 -3.52 -14.13
CA ALA A 99 9.11 -4.46 -13.57
C ALA A 99 10.53 -3.86 -13.51
N PRO A 100 11.40 -4.36 -12.63
CA PRO A 100 12.82 -4.03 -12.65
C PRO A 100 13.48 -4.15 -14.03
N SER A 101 13.04 -5.14 -14.81
CA SER A 101 13.54 -5.45 -16.14
C SER A 101 12.89 -4.63 -17.27
N PHE A 102 11.92 -3.76 -17.00
CA PHE A 102 11.04 -3.16 -18.00
C PHE A 102 11.76 -2.59 -19.24
N SER A 103 12.86 -1.86 -19.06
CA SER A 103 13.62 -1.27 -20.18
C SER A 103 14.20 -2.31 -21.15
N SER A 104 14.34 -3.56 -20.71
CA SER A 104 14.88 -4.67 -21.51
C SER A 104 13.80 -5.58 -22.11
N ASP A 105 12.71 -5.84 -21.37
CA ASP A 105 11.73 -6.86 -21.74
C ASP A 105 10.27 -6.36 -21.76
N GLY A 106 10.03 -5.09 -21.44
CA GLY A 106 8.70 -4.48 -21.37
C GLY A 106 7.82 -5.06 -20.26
N ALA A 107 8.39 -5.78 -19.29
CA ALA A 107 7.58 -6.46 -18.28
C ALA A 107 6.94 -5.50 -17.28
N ILE A 108 5.66 -5.71 -16.99
CA ILE A 108 4.89 -4.99 -15.99
C ILE A 108 4.23 -5.96 -15.01
N TYR A 109 3.85 -5.44 -13.85
CA TYR A 109 3.00 -6.12 -12.89
C TYR A 109 1.64 -5.44 -12.81
N LEU A 110 0.60 -6.24 -12.63
CA LEU A 110 -0.76 -5.79 -12.34
C LEU A 110 -1.24 -6.41 -11.03
N THR A 111 -1.89 -5.61 -10.20
CA THR A 111 -2.66 -6.11 -9.06
C THR A 111 -4.15 -5.92 -9.30
N TYR A 112 -4.95 -6.91 -8.95
CA TYR A 112 -6.39 -6.88 -9.21
C TYR A 112 -7.16 -7.77 -8.24
N SER A 113 -8.45 -7.49 -8.11
CA SER A 113 -9.40 -8.36 -7.42
C SER A 113 -9.78 -9.52 -8.33
N GLU A 114 -9.09 -10.65 -8.20
CA GLU A 114 -9.32 -11.84 -8.99
C GLU A 114 -10.67 -12.49 -8.61
N PRO A 115 -11.61 -12.63 -9.56
CA PRO A 115 -12.93 -13.22 -9.29
C PRO A 115 -12.84 -14.63 -8.70
N GLY A 116 -13.80 -14.96 -7.84
CA GLY A 116 -14.05 -16.33 -7.40
C GLY A 116 -15.10 -17.05 -8.22
N GLN A 117 -15.34 -18.31 -7.86
CA GLN A 117 -16.42 -19.11 -8.45
C GLN A 117 -17.80 -18.51 -8.10
N ASP A 118 -17.95 -18.01 -6.87
CA ASP A 118 -19.08 -17.16 -6.50
C ASP A 118 -18.80 -15.74 -7.03
N PRO A 119 -19.69 -15.17 -7.87
CA PRO A 119 -19.52 -13.85 -8.48
C PRO A 119 -19.37 -12.70 -7.48
N SER A 120 -19.82 -12.87 -6.24
CA SER A 120 -19.68 -11.87 -5.15
C SER A 120 -18.34 -11.98 -4.39
N THR A 121 -17.49 -12.92 -4.77
CA THR A 121 -16.24 -13.20 -4.06
C THR A 121 -15.01 -12.87 -4.91
N SER A 122 -13.97 -12.40 -4.25
CA SER A 122 -12.65 -12.17 -4.86
C SER A 122 -11.53 -12.31 -3.83
N SER A 123 -10.31 -12.31 -4.33
CA SER A 123 -9.09 -12.16 -3.56
C SER A 123 -8.09 -11.31 -4.34
N LEU A 124 -7.03 -10.84 -3.69
CA LEU A 124 -5.98 -10.11 -4.39
C LEU A 124 -5.14 -11.07 -5.24
N ALA A 125 -4.83 -10.67 -6.47
CA ALA A 125 -3.84 -11.32 -7.32
C ALA A 125 -2.78 -10.34 -7.81
N LEU A 126 -1.60 -10.87 -8.10
CA LEU A 126 -0.48 -10.22 -8.74
C LEU A 126 -0.16 -10.98 -10.04
N ALA A 127 -0.34 -10.33 -11.18
CA ALA A 127 0.05 -10.85 -12.48
C ALA A 127 1.29 -10.12 -13.01
N ARG A 128 2.09 -10.82 -13.81
CA ARG A 128 3.17 -10.27 -14.64
C ARG A 128 2.82 -10.45 -16.10
N ALA A 129 3.07 -9.44 -16.93
CA ALA A 129 2.85 -9.48 -18.38
C ALA A 129 3.91 -8.66 -19.11
N THR A 130 4.02 -8.82 -20.43
CA THR A 130 4.85 -7.97 -21.29
C THR A 130 3.98 -6.94 -21.99
N LEU A 131 4.29 -5.67 -21.83
CA LEU A 131 3.64 -4.58 -22.57
C LEU A 131 4.19 -4.51 -24.00
N LYS A 132 3.31 -4.56 -24.99
CA LYS A 132 3.62 -4.28 -26.39
C LYS A 132 2.95 -2.99 -26.82
N ILE A 133 3.69 -2.15 -27.52
CA ILE A 133 3.25 -0.85 -28.00
C ILE A 133 3.49 -0.79 -29.50
N GLY A 134 2.41 -0.61 -30.26
CA GLY A 134 2.43 -0.37 -31.69
C GLY A 134 1.96 1.03 -32.05
N THR A 135 1.85 1.31 -33.35
CA THR A 135 1.29 2.57 -33.83
C THR A 135 -0.22 2.60 -33.57
N GLY A 136 -0.64 3.39 -32.57
CA GLY A 136 -2.05 3.53 -32.20
C GLY A 136 -2.65 2.29 -31.49
N THR A 137 -1.82 1.35 -31.04
CA THR A 137 -2.24 0.13 -30.35
C THR A 137 -1.35 -0.18 -29.16
N ALA A 138 -1.91 -0.84 -28.15
CA ALA A 138 -1.16 -1.40 -27.04
C ALA A 138 -1.82 -2.71 -26.57
N SER A 139 -1.01 -3.66 -26.11
CA SER A 139 -1.50 -4.95 -25.61
C SER A 139 -0.59 -5.50 -24.51
N LEU A 140 -1.14 -6.39 -23.71
CA LEU A 140 -0.41 -7.25 -22.78
C LEU A 140 -0.29 -8.66 -23.36
N GLU A 141 0.94 -9.16 -23.40
CA GLU A 141 1.26 -10.52 -23.82
C GLU A 141 1.81 -11.32 -22.64
N ASN A 142 1.74 -12.65 -22.72
CA ASN A 142 2.32 -13.57 -21.73
C ASN A 142 1.89 -13.29 -20.29
N LEU A 143 0.61 -12.91 -20.11
CA LEU A 143 0.06 -12.67 -18.78
C LEU A 143 0.12 -13.96 -17.95
N LYS A 144 0.73 -13.85 -16.77
CA LYS A 144 0.84 -14.94 -15.81
C LYS A 144 0.56 -14.42 -14.41
N VAL A 145 -0.37 -15.06 -13.70
CA VAL A 145 -0.54 -14.86 -12.26
C VAL A 145 0.67 -15.46 -11.55
N VAL A 146 1.45 -14.60 -10.90
CA VAL A 146 2.69 -15.00 -10.20
C VAL A 146 2.44 -15.21 -8.70
N TRP A 147 1.42 -14.54 -8.15
CA TRP A 147 0.95 -14.74 -6.80
C TRP A 147 -0.55 -14.42 -6.73
N HIS A 148 -1.29 -15.12 -5.89
CA HIS A 148 -2.67 -14.77 -5.54
C HIS A 148 -3.00 -15.27 -4.14
N ASP A 149 -3.90 -14.57 -3.46
CA ASP A 149 -4.50 -15.09 -2.24
C ASP A 149 -5.50 -16.20 -2.61
N PRO A 150 -5.27 -17.46 -2.18
CA PRO A 150 -6.14 -18.57 -2.54
C PRO A 150 -7.52 -18.48 -1.85
N VAL A 151 -7.66 -17.69 -0.79
CA VAL A 151 -8.85 -17.61 0.06
C VAL A 151 -9.81 -16.51 -0.44
N LYS A 152 -10.51 -16.82 -1.54
CA LYS A 152 -11.52 -15.92 -2.11
C LYS A 152 -12.70 -15.70 -1.18
N GLY A 153 -13.24 -14.49 -1.10
CA GLY A 153 -14.46 -14.24 -0.34
C GLY A 153 -14.94 -12.82 -0.48
N LYS A 154 -16.00 -12.47 0.26
CA LYS A 154 -16.55 -11.11 0.27
C LYS A 154 -15.59 -10.14 0.98
N GLY A 155 -15.76 -8.85 0.70
CA GLY A 155 -14.99 -7.77 1.28
C GLY A 155 -14.39 -6.82 0.25
N GLY A 156 -14.03 -5.62 0.70
CA GLY A 156 -13.25 -4.63 -0.03
C GLY A 156 -11.78 -4.65 0.38
N GLN A 157 -11.18 -3.48 0.56
CA GLN A 157 -9.89 -3.27 1.24
C GLN A 157 -8.80 -4.25 0.77
N ALA A 158 -8.58 -4.33 -0.54
CA ALA A 158 -7.64 -5.31 -1.11
C ALA A 158 -6.16 -4.97 -0.83
N GLY A 159 -5.86 -3.72 -0.48
CA GLY A 159 -4.49 -3.21 -0.46
C GLY A 159 -3.98 -2.97 -1.88
N ALA A 160 -3.11 -3.86 -2.38
CA ALA A 160 -2.65 -3.91 -3.77
C ALA A 160 -1.53 -2.92 -4.19
N ALA A 161 -0.86 -2.27 -3.24
CA ALA A 161 0.38 -1.53 -3.46
C ALA A 161 1.58 -2.49 -3.64
N VAL A 162 2.48 -2.14 -4.57
CA VAL A 162 3.73 -2.86 -4.81
C VAL A 162 4.91 -1.90 -4.73
N ALA A 163 5.96 -2.31 -4.01
CA ALA A 163 7.24 -1.62 -4.00
C ALA A 163 8.38 -2.62 -4.31
N PHE A 164 9.32 -2.24 -5.17
CA PHE A 164 10.52 -3.04 -5.41
C PHE A 164 11.62 -2.66 -4.44
N SER A 165 12.35 -3.65 -3.92
CA SER A 165 13.52 -3.39 -3.06
C SER A 165 14.52 -2.47 -3.76
N PRO A 166 15.33 -1.69 -3.02
CA PRO A 166 16.34 -0.80 -3.62
C PRO A 166 17.33 -1.53 -4.55
N ASP A 167 17.67 -2.78 -4.24
CA ASP A 167 18.51 -3.64 -5.08
C ASP A 167 17.75 -4.30 -6.26
N ARG A 168 16.43 -4.05 -6.34
CA ARG A 168 15.48 -4.49 -7.36
C ARG A 168 15.33 -6.01 -7.48
N LYS A 169 15.73 -6.78 -6.47
CA LYS A 169 15.66 -8.25 -6.46
C LYS A 169 14.37 -8.81 -5.90
N PHE A 170 13.65 -8.02 -5.12
CA PHE A 170 12.43 -8.44 -4.43
C PHE A 170 11.32 -7.43 -4.67
N LEU A 171 10.09 -7.90 -4.55
CA LEU A 171 8.91 -7.05 -4.50
C LEU A 171 8.22 -7.23 -3.15
N PHE A 172 7.60 -6.15 -2.69
CA PHE A 172 6.76 -6.12 -1.52
C PHE A 172 5.34 -5.86 -1.97
N LEU A 173 4.39 -6.64 -1.44
CA LEU A 173 2.99 -6.57 -1.81
C LEU A 173 2.14 -6.34 -0.56
N THR A 174 1.34 -5.29 -0.57
CA THR A 174 0.38 -5.04 0.50
C THR A 174 -0.91 -5.82 0.26
N VAL A 175 -1.38 -6.57 1.25
CA VAL A 175 -2.64 -7.33 1.20
C VAL A 175 -3.51 -6.83 2.34
N GLY A 176 -4.61 -6.14 2.02
CA GLY A 176 -5.51 -5.62 3.04
C GLY A 176 -6.34 -6.71 3.71
N ASP A 177 -6.97 -6.37 4.83
CA ASP A 177 -7.68 -7.32 5.71
C ASP A 177 -9.03 -7.79 5.16
N ARG A 178 -9.46 -7.27 4.00
CA ARG A 178 -10.73 -7.56 3.35
C ARG A 178 -11.97 -7.17 4.17
N GLN A 179 -11.86 -6.22 5.11
CA GLN A 179 -12.89 -5.89 6.09
C GLN A 179 -13.26 -7.07 7.00
N ARG A 180 -12.35 -8.04 7.18
CA ARG A 180 -12.58 -9.23 8.00
C ARG A 180 -11.95 -9.11 9.38
N PHE A 181 -11.12 -8.08 9.62
CA PHE A 181 -10.53 -7.77 10.92
C PHE A 181 -9.62 -8.89 11.44
N ALA A 182 -10.14 -9.84 12.22
CA ALA A 182 -9.37 -10.84 12.96
C ALA A 182 -8.36 -11.64 12.11
N PRO A 183 -8.64 -12.01 10.85
CA PRO A 183 -7.66 -12.66 9.99
C PRO A 183 -6.36 -11.87 9.75
N ALA A 184 -6.34 -10.55 9.97
CA ALA A 184 -5.11 -9.76 9.92
C ALA A 184 -4.05 -10.25 10.94
N GLN A 185 -4.47 -10.93 12.01
CA GLN A 185 -3.61 -11.53 13.03
C GLN A 185 -3.35 -13.03 12.83
N ASP A 186 -4.06 -13.69 11.89
CA ASP A 186 -3.84 -15.10 11.59
C ASP A 186 -2.58 -15.25 10.71
N PRO A 187 -1.52 -15.96 11.15
CA PRO A 187 -0.32 -16.18 10.35
C PRO A 187 -0.56 -17.11 9.15
N ASN A 188 -1.70 -17.80 9.10
CA ASN A 188 -2.04 -18.74 8.03
C ASN A 188 -2.82 -18.09 6.89
N GLN A 189 -3.18 -16.81 7.01
CA GLN A 189 -3.93 -16.07 6.00
C GLN A 189 -3.16 -14.82 5.53
N PRO A 190 -3.11 -14.56 4.20
CA PRO A 190 -2.31 -13.47 3.65
C PRO A 190 -2.97 -12.10 3.84
N VAL A 191 -4.23 -12.05 4.26
CA VAL A 191 -4.95 -10.79 4.51
C VAL A 191 -4.36 -10.05 5.71
N GLY A 192 -4.34 -8.71 5.62
CA GLY A 192 -3.77 -7.83 6.65
C GLY A 192 -2.26 -7.98 6.81
N LYS A 193 -1.54 -8.22 5.70
CA LYS A 193 -0.10 -8.46 5.66
C LYS A 193 0.59 -7.55 4.66
N ILE A 194 1.89 -7.34 4.87
CA ILE A 194 2.82 -7.02 3.78
C ILE A 194 3.61 -8.28 3.50
N LEU A 195 3.62 -8.71 2.26
CA LEU A 195 4.39 -9.86 1.78
C LEU A 195 5.71 -9.37 1.19
N ARG A 196 6.75 -10.19 1.26
CA ARG A 196 8.01 -9.99 0.53
C ARG A 196 8.28 -11.21 -0.33
N LEU A 197 8.28 -10.98 -1.64
CA LEU A 197 8.33 -12.02 -2.66
C LEU A 197 9.54 -11.82 -3.58
N THR A 198 10.00 -12.89 -4.19
CA THR A 198 10.83 -12.82 -5.40
C THR A 198 10.04 -12.18 -6.54
N LEU A 199 10.73 -11.76 -7.61
CA LEU A 199 10.07 -11.14 -8.77
C LEU A 199 9.10 -12.09 -9.50
N ASP A 200 9.22 -13.40 -9.31
CA ASP A 200 8.30 -14.43 -9.83
C ASP A 200 7.24 -14.89 -8.80
N GLY A 201 7.08 -14.17 -7.68
CA GLY A 201 5.99 -14.35 -6.73
C GLY A 201 6.18 -15.46 -5.70
N LYS A 202 7.41 -15.92 -5.47
CA LYS A 202 7.75 -16.93 -4.45
C LYS A 202 8.16 -16.28 -3.13
N PRO A 203 8.07 -16.98 -1.99
CA PRO A 203 8.64 -16.52 -0.73
C PRO A 203 10.10 -16.08 -0.90
N ALA A 204 10.42 -14.84 -0.51
CA ALA A 204 11.78 -14.33 -0.63
C ALA A 204 12.73 -14.95 0.43
N PRO A 205 13.98 -15.31 0.06
CA PRO A 205 15.01 -15.65 1.05
C PRO A 205 15.25 -14.51 2.05
N GLY A 206 15.42 -14.86 3.32
CA GLY A 206 15.58 -13.94 4.43
C GLY A 206 14.26 -13.43 5.02
N ASN A 207 13.10 -13.97 4.60
CA ASN A 207 11.83 -13.64 5.25
C ASN A 207 11.81 -14.11 6.72
N PRO A 208 11.11 -13.40 7.62
CA PRO A 208 11.07 -13.72 9.06
C PRO A 208 10.71 -15.17 9.37
N MET A 209 9.81 -15.76 8.58
CA MET A 209 9.33 -17.12 8.72
C MET A 209 9.76 -18.02 7.55
N GLN A 210 10.95 -17.76 6.98
CA GLN A 210 11.47 -18.52 5.84
C GLN A 210 11.38 -20.04 6.07
N GLY A 211 10.85 -20.75 5.06
CA GLY A 211 10.72 -22.20 5.08
C GLY A 211 9.61 -22.74 5.99
N LYS A 212 8.84 -21.87 6.66
CA LYS A 212 7.68 -22.30 7.46
C LYS A 212 6.43 -22.43 6.60
N THR A 213 5.63 -23.44 6.93
CA THR A 213 4.31 -23.66 6.33
C THR A 213 3.23 -23.40 7.38
N GLY A 214 2.10 -22.86 6.94
CA GLY A 214 0.93 -22.64 7.78
C GLY A 214 0.09 -23.89 7.96
N ALA A 215 -1.04 -23.73 8.66
CA ALA A 215 -2.07 -24.74 8.77
C ALA A 215 -2.60 -25.18 7.39
N PRO A 216 -2.98 -26.45 7.22
CA PRO A 216 -3.46 -27.00 5.95
C PRO A 216 -4.86 -26.52 5.58
N SER A 217 -5.54 -25.81 6.48
CA SER A 217 -6.83 -25.18 6.24
C SER A 217 -7.01 -23.94 7.11
N VAL A 218 -7.89 -23.05 6.68
CA VAL A 218 -8.23 -21.81 7.39
C VAL A 218 -9.74 -21.56 7.37
N PRO A 219 -10.32 -20.99 8.44
CA PRO A 219 -11.70 -20.55 8.43
C PRO A 219 -11.86 -19.32 7.53
N VAL A 220 -12.97 -19.26 6.81
CA VAL A 220 -13.36 -18.08 6.06
C VAL A 220 -14.63 -17.49 6.67
N ILE A 221 -14.60 -16.19 6.89
CA ILE A 221 -15.72 -15.40 7.42
C ILE A 221 -16.13 -14.34 6.40
N ASP A 222 -17.41 -13.97 6.40
CA ASP A 222 -17.86 -12.77 5.70
C ASP A 222 -17.54 -11.52 6.55
N PRO A 223 -17.41 -10.32 5.94
CA PRO A 223 -17.14 -9.09 6.67
C PRO A 223 -18.14 -8.84 7.81
N PRO A 224 -17.71 -8.85 9.09
CA PRO A 224 -18.54 -8.48 10.21
C PRO A 224 -18.72 -6.95 10.26
N LYS A 225 -19.63 -6.46 11.10
CA LYS A 225 -19.95 -5.02 11.20
C LYS A 225 -18.85 -4.18 11.89
N ASP A 226 -18.12 -4.76 12.83
CA ASP A 226 -17.15 -4.06 13.68
C ASP A 226 -16.10 -5.04 14.26
N THR A 227 -15.08 -4.51 14.95
CA THR A 227 -13.99 -5.30 15.55
C THR A 227 -14.43 -6.28 16.64
N GLU A 228 -15.52 -6.01 17.36
CA GLU A 228 -16.03 -6.89 18.41
C GLU A 228 -16.83 -8.06 17.83
N ALA A 229 -17.70 -7.78 16.86
CA ALA A 229 -18.44 -8.79 16.11
C ALA A 229 -17.50 -9.75 15.36
N ALA A 230 -16.32 -9.28 14.95
CA ALA A 230 -15.30 -10.10 14.30
C ALA A 230 -14.76 -11.24 15.19
N LYS A 231 -14.74 -11.06 16.52
CA LYS A 231 -14.19 -12.06 17.45
C LYS A 231 -14.99 -13.36 17.45
N THR A 232 -16.28 -13.28 17.11
CA THR A 232 -17.21 -14.41 17.08
C THR A 232 -17.91 -14.54 15.73
N ALA A 233 -17.31 -14.01 14.66
CA ALA A 233 -17.91 -14.07 13.34
C ALA A 233 -18.07 -15.54 12.90
N PRO A 234 -19.24 -15.92 12.34
CA PRO A 234 -19.49 -17.30 11.93
C PRO A 234 -18.58 -17.67 10.75
N VAL A 235 -17.99 -18.85 10.83
CA VAL A 235 -17.25 -19.45 9.71
C VAL A 235 -18.25 -19.84 8.63
N VAL A 236 -18.18 -19.19 7.48
CA VAL A 236 -19.07 -19.48 6.34
C VAL A 236 -18.60 -20.70 5.56
N ARG A 237 -17.29 -21.00 5.61
CA ARG A 237 -16.69 -22.25 5.13
C ARG A 237 -15.25 -22.38 5.62
N THR A 238 -14.68 -23.58 5.47
CA THR A 238 -13.25 -23.83 5.66
C THR A 238 -12.58 -23.96 4.30
N TYR A 239 -11.53 -23.18 4.06
CA TYR A 239 -10.68 -23.35 2.88
C TYR A 239 -9.57 -24.36 3.21
N VAL A 240 -9.38 -25.36 2.34
CA VAL A 240 -8.30 -26.36 2.44
C VAL A 240 -7.31 -26.09 1.34
N PHE A 241 -6.02 -26.02 1.67
CA PHE A 241 -4.98 -25.75 0.68
C PHE A 241 -4.65 -27.02 -0.09
N ASP A 242 -4.53 -26.91 -1.42
CA ASP A 242 -4.15 -28.03 -2.31
C ASP A 242 -2.70 -28.51 -2.09
N GLY A 243 -1.88 -27.71 -1.41
CA GLY A 243 -0.50 -27.99 -1.06
C GLY A 243 -0.08 -27.25 0.21
N PRO A 244 1.23 -27.14 0.47
CA PRO A 244 1.72 -26.41 1.64
C PRO A 244 1.22 -24.96 1.65
N ASN A 245 0.61 -24.54 2.75
CA ASN A 245 0.26 -23.14 2.96
C ASN A 245 1.55 -22.31 3.14
N LEU A 246 1.94 -21.53 2.14
CA LEU A 246 3.17 -20.75 2.15
C LEU A 246 3.03 -19.38 2.83
N THR A 247 1.82 -19.01 3.26
CA THR A 247 1.54 -17.68 3.84
C THR A 247 2.55 -17.25 4.91
N PRO A 248 2.95 -18.09 5.89
CA PRO A 248 3.96 -17.68 6.85
C PRO A 248 5.28 -17.31 6.16
N ALA A 249 5.78 -18.14 5.25
CA ALA A 249 7.04 -17.89 4.55
C ALA A 249 7.03 -16.65 3.66
N GLU A 250 5.86 -16.22 3.18
CA GLU A 250 5.69 -15.02 2.35
C GLU A 250 5.60 -13.73 3.17
N THR A 251 5.18 -13.83 4.42
CA THR A 251 4.86 -12.68 5.28
C THR A 251 6.13 -11.92 5.69
N TRP A 252 6.15 -10.62 5.39
CA TRP A 252 7.16 -9.68 5.88
C TRP A 252 6.72 -8.99 7.17
N SER A 253 5.47 -8.56 7.25
CA SER A 253 4.85 -8.00 8.46
C SER A 253 3.35 -8.23 8.50
N THR A 254 2.74 -8.05 9.69
CA THR A 254 1.35 -8.41 9.96
C THR A 254 0.61 -7.31 10.70
N GLY A 255 -0.72 -7.41 10.76
CA GLY A 255 -1.55 -6.50 11.53
C GLY A 255 -1.82 -5.18 10.82
N HIS A 256 -2.01 -5.25 9.51
CA HIS A 256 -2.39 -4.12 8.66
C HIS A 256 -3.89 -4.18 8.36
N ARG A 257 -4.54 -3.03 8.19
CA ARG A 257 -5.93 -2.89 7.77
C ARG A 257 -6.02 -2.73 6.27
N THR A 258 -5.82 -1.51 5.76
CA THR A 258 -6.00 -1.18 4.34
C THR A 258 -4.83 -0.38 3.78
N PRO A 259 -3.70 -1.05 3.54
CA PRO A 259 -2.48 -0.44 3.00
C PRO A 259 -2.59 -0.13 1.49
N TYR A 260 -2.75 1.14 1.13
CA TYR A 260 -2.84 1.60 -0.28
C TYR A 260 -1.58 2.30 -0.79
N GLY A 261 -0.72 2.76 0.13
CA GLY A 261 0.58 3.34 -0.17
C GLY A 261 1.71 2.43 0.32
N LEU A 262 2.72 2.20 -0.52
CA LEU A 262 3.93 1.47 -0.16
C LEU A 262 5.09 1.98 -1.00
N ALA A 263 6.15 2.48 -0.36
CA ALA A 263 7.33 2.98 -1.07
C ALA A 263 8.60 2.87 -0.25
N PHE A 264 9.72 2.63 -0.92
CA PHE A 264 11.04 2.78 -0.31
C PHE A 264 11.45 4.26 -0.31
N ALA A 265 11.85 4.75 0.86
CA ALA A 265 12.54 6.02 0.99
C ALA A 265 13.93 5.96 0.33
N PRO A 266 14.53 7.10 -0.03
CA PRO A 266 15.88 7.14 -0.61
C PRO A 266 16.98 6.50 0.24
N ASP A 267 16.77 6.41 1.55
CA ASP A 267 17.69 5.78 2.50
C ASP A 267 17.48 4.25 2.63
N GLY A 268 16.52 3.68 1.89
CA GLY A 268 16.23 2.26 1.84
C GLY A 268 15.22 1.77 2.88
N HIS A 269 14.65 2.64 3.72
CA HIS A 269 13.56 2.25 4.61
C HIS A 269 12.25 2.07 3.84
N LEU A 270 11.48 1.03 4.18
CA LEU A 270 10.16 0.78 3.61
C LEU A 270 9.09 1.53 4.41
N TRP A 271 8.30 2.35 3.74
CA TRP A 271 7.20 3.10 4.34
C TRP A 271 5.87 2.64 3.74
N GLU A 272 4.86 2.58 4.59
CA GLU A 272 3.51 2.15 4.25
C GLU A 272 2.51 3.20 4.76
N LEU A 273 1.42 3.37 4.01
CA LEU A 273 0.34 4.31 4.34
C LEU A 273 -1.03 3.65 4.15
N GLU A 274 -1.81 3.58 5.23
CA GLU A 274 -3.08 2.85 5.27
C GLU A 274 -4.29 3.65 5.77
N HIS A 275 -5.48 3.17 5.39
CA HIS A 275 -6.75 3.66 5.96
C HIS A 275 -7.00 3.04 7.32
N GLY A 276 -7.33 3.88 8.30
CA GLY A 276 -8.01 3.49 9.52
C GLY A 276 -9.54 3.40 9.35
N PRO A 277 -10.28 3.03 10.40
CA PRO A 277 -11.74 3.05 10.40
C PRO A 277 -12.28 4.49 10.50
N ARG A 278 -12.91 4.89 11.61
CA ARG A 278 -13.34 6.29 11.82
C ARG A 278 -12.22 7.07 12.51
N GLY A 279 -11.24 7.49 11.73
CA GLY A 279 -9.95 7.99 12.22
C GLY A 279 -8.84 6.97 12.03
N GLY A 280 -7.65 7.29 12.54
CA GLY A 280 -6.49 6.41 12.63
C GLY A 280 -5.99 5.88 11.30
N ASP A 281 -5.99 6.70 10.24
CA ASP A 281 -5.07 6.41 9.12
C ASP A 281 -3.64 6.49 9.65
N GLU A 282 -2.73 5.72 9.07
CA GLU A 282 -1.40 5.50 9.64
C GLU A 282 -0.32 5.56 8.57
N LEU A 283 0.80 6.21 8.90
CA LEU A 283 2.06 6.11 8.17
C LEU A 283 3.00 5.26 9.03
N ASN A 284 3.37 4.11 8.50
CA ASN A 284 4.14 3.09 9.19
C ASN A 284 5.56 2.98 8.60
N LEU A 285 6.55 2.88 9.49
CA LEU A 285 7.90 2.45 9.12
C LEU A 285 7.96 0.92 9.19
N ILE A 286 8.05 0.26 8.04
CA ILE A 286 7.90 -1.19 7.93
C ILE A 286 9.20 -1.94 8.22
N GLU A 287 9.16 -2.76 9.25
CA GLU A 287 10.24 -3.66 9.67
C GLU A 287 9.85 -5.16 9.60
N PRO A 288 10.83 -6.04 9.29
CA PRO A 288 10.60 -7.49 9.20
C PRO A 288 10.08 -8.09 10.51
N GLY A 289 9.07 -8.94 10.40
CA GLY A 289 8.53 -9.77 11.48
C GLY A 289 7.70 -8.99 12.51
N LYS A 290 7.46 -7.70 12.29
CA LYS A 290 6.70 -6.85 13.20
C LYS A 290 5.19 -6.95 12.99
N ASN A 291 4.46 -6.65 14.06
CA ASN A 291 3.00 -6.60 14.10
C ASN A 291 2.53 -5.16 14.36
N TYR A 292 1.76 -4.61 13.43
CA TYR A 292 1.23 -3.23 13.43
C TYR A 292 -0.14 -3.13 14.11
N GLY A 293 -0.65 -4.27 14.59
CA GLY A 293 -1.65 -4.30 15.64
C GLY A 293 -3.10 -4.36 15.20
N TRP A 294 -3.45 -4.04 13.95
CA TRP A 294 -4.84 -4.18 13.48
C TRP A 294 -5.34 -5.64 13.56
N PRO A 295 -6.56 -5.93 14.05
CA PRO A 295 -7.57 -5.02 14.59
C PRO A 295 -7.56 -4.88 16.11
N MET A 296 -6.49 -5.35 16.79
CA MET A 296 -6.39 -5.30 18.25
C MET A 296 -6.28 -3.87 18.77
N VAL A 297 -5.60 -3.00 18.02
CA VAL A 297 -5.42 -1.58 18.35
C VAL A 297 -5.58 -0.69 17.13
N SER A 298 -5.97 0.56 17.36
CA SER A 298 -5.96 1.64 16.37
C SER A 298 -6.16 2.99 17.08
N TYR A 299 -5.58 4.08 16.58
CA TYR A 299 -5.89 5.44 17.06
C TYR A 299 -7.26 5.96 16.54
N ALA A 300 -8.23 5.06 16.43
CA ALA A 300 -9.53 5.28 15.82
C ALA A 300 -10.66 4.60 16.62
N MET A 301 -11.89 4.79 16.12
CA MET A 301 -13.08 4.09 16.61
C MET A 301 -13.73 3.32 15.45
N ASN A 302 -14.54 2.30 15.76
CA ASN A 302 -15.42 1.73 14.75
C ASN A 302 -16.42 2.79 14.25
N TYR A 303 -16.94 2.60 13.03
CA TYR A 303 -17.88 3.55 12.43
C TYR A 303 -19.19 3.67 13.22
N ASP A 304 -19.62 2.61 13.89
CA ASP A 304 -20.81 2.56 14.74
C ASP A 304 -20.57 3.04 16.18
N GLY A 305 -19.36 3.49 16.50
CA GLY A 305 -19.01 4.01 17.83
C GLY A 305 -18.47 2.96 18.80
N VAL A 306 -18.38 1.69 18.41
CA VAL A 306 -17.72 0.67 19.25
C VAL A 306 -16.23 1.04 19.41
N PRO A 307 -15.70 1.16 20.64
CA PRO A 307 -14.30 1.51 20.86
C PRO A 307 -13.34 0.46 20.31
N ILE A 308 -12.16 0.92 19.89
CA ILE A 308 -10.99 0.08 19.59
C ILE A 308 -9.91 0.48 20.61
N ALA A 309 -9.15 -0.48 21.13
CA ALA A 309 -8.09 -0.17 22.09
C ALA A 309 -7.01 0.72 21.46
N SER A 310 -6.46 1.67 22.24
CA SER A 310 -5.35 2.51 21.77
C SER A 310 -4.07 1.68 21.64
N PRO A 311 -3.22 1.91 20.61
CA PRO A 311 -1.88 1.34 20.54
C PRO A 311 -1.02 1.62 21.79
N ASP A 312 -1.33 2.67 22.56
CA ASP A 312 -0.66 2.96 23.83
C ASP A 312 -0.86 1.88 24.90
N THR A 313 -1.87 1.03 24.75
CA THR A 313 -2.18 -0.06 25.69
C THR A 313 -1.43 -1.36 25.36
N ARG A 314 -0.68 -1.41 24.25
CA ARG A 314 -0.02 -2.61 23.71
C ARG A 314 1.45 -2.33 23.32
N PRO A 315 2.37 -2.23 24.30
CA PRO A 315 3.79 -1.96 24.03
C PRO A 315 4.52 -3.08 23.26
N ASP A 316 3.89 -4.24 23.11
CA ASP A 316 4.37 -5.36 22.29
C ASP A 316 4.12 -5.16 20.78
N LEU A 317 3.28 -4.20 20.40
CA LEU A 317 2.93 -3.87 19.02
C LEU A 317 3.70 -2.65 18.51
N VAL A 318 3.92 -2.58 17.21
CA VAL A 318 4.52 -1.41 16.57
C VAL A 318 3.46 -0.33 16.41
N LYS A 319 3.80 0.89 16.82
CA LYS A 319 2.95 2.08 16.63
C LYS A 319 3.27 2.75 15.30
N PRO A 320 2.31 3.45 14.69
CA PRO A 320 2.57 4.27 13.52
C PRO A 320 3.53 5.42 13.84
N VAL A 321 4.20 5.97 12.84
CA VAL A 321 5.04 7.17 12.99
C VAL A 321 4.16 8.42 13.03
N ILE A 322 3.18 8.48 12.13
CA ILE A 322 2.13 9.51 12.07
C ILE A 322 0.79 8.80 12.00
N TYR A 323 -0.22 9.34 12.68
CA TYR A 323 -1.60 8.93 12.47
C TYR A 323 -2.50 10.14 12.15
N TRP A 324 -3.66 9.90 11.55
CA TRP A 324 -4.63 10.95 11.21
C TRP A 324 -6.01 10.64 11.78
N THR A 325 -6.41 11.44 12.77
CA THR A 325 -7.78 11.52 13.28
C THR A 325 -8.17 12.99 13.38
N PRO A 326 -9.02 13.53 12.47
CA PRO A 326 -9.74 12.84 11.39
C PRO A 326 -8.84 12.32 10.26
N VAL A 327 -9.38 11.38 9.48
CA VAL A 327 -8.71 10.68 8.36
C VAL A 327 -8.35 11.62 7.20
N LEU A 328 -7.27 11.32 6.49
CA LEU A 328 -7.10 11.81 5.11
C LEU A 328 -7.72 10.85 4.07
N ALA A 329 -7.92 9.58 4.44
CA ALA A 329 -8.21 8.43 3.59
C ALA A 329 -7.19 8.30 2.45
N PRO A 330 -5.98 7.76 2.71
CA PRO A 330 -4.87 7.86 1.80
C PRO A 330 -5.02 7.09 0.48
N GLY A 331 -4.43 7.64 -0.57
CA GLY A 331 -4.22 7.01 -1.86
C GLY A 331 -2.86 6.31 -1.96
N GLY A 332 -2.18 6.48 -3.09
CA GLY A 332 -0.78 6.09 -3.25
C GLY A 332 0.21 6.89 -2.38
N LEU A 333 1.39 6.32 -2.21
CA LEU A 333 2.54 6.90 -1.50
C LEU A 333 3.75 6.81 -2.43
N MET A 334 4.49 7.91 -2.61
CA MET A 334 5.75 7.93 -3.35
C MET A 334 6.76 8.85 -2.66
N PHE A 335 8.05 8.68 -2.97
CA PHE A 335 9.13 9.59 -2.55
C PHE A 335 9.62 10.41 -3.74
N TYR A 336 9.63 11.73 -3.58
CA TYR A 336 10.03 12.65 -4.65
C TYR A 336 11.55 12.73 -4.80
N SER A 337 12.01 12.65 -6.04
CA SER A 337 13.43 12.75 -6.43
C SER A 337 13.69 13.75 -7.55
N GLY A 338 12.63 14.28 -8.17
CA GLY A 338 12.69 15.11 -9.37
C GLY A 338 13.41 16.45 -9.19
N ALA A 339 13.83 17.03 -10.32
CA ALA A 339 14.51 18.34 -10.34
C ALA A 339 13.55 19.53 -10.43
N MET A 340 12.28 19.32 -10.80
CA MET A 340 11.31 20.39 -10.98
C MET A 340 10.94 21.10 -9.66
N PHE A 341 10.96 20.37 -8.55
CA PHE A 341 10.75 20.91 -7.20
C PHE A 341 11.92 20.52 -6.27
N PRO A 342 13.10 21.14 -6.41
CA PRO A 342 14.30 20.75 -5.66
C PRO A 342 14.09 20.70 -4.14
N GLN A 343 13.26 21.59 -3.60
CA GLN A 343 12.91 21.69 -2.18
C GLN A 343 12.08 20.51 -1.65
N TRP A 344 11.52 19.68 -2.53
CA TRP A 344 10.72 18.51 -2.15
C TRP A 344 11.50 17.21 -2.19
N LYS A 345 12.76 17.21 -2.64
CA LYS A 345 13.56 15.99 -2.73
C LYS A 345 13.64 15.26 -1.39
N GLY A 346 13.39 13.94 -1.42
CA GLY A 346 13.34 13.08 -0.24
C GLY A 346 12.05 13.17 0.57
N SER A 347 11.13 14.07 0.23
CA SER A 347 9.80 14.08 0.85
C SER A 347 8.93 12.98 0.26
N ALA A 348 8.09 12.39 1.09
CA ALA A 348 6.99 11.56 0.64
C ALA A 348 5.78 12.41 0.24
N PHE A 349 5.01 11.93 -0.73
CA PHE A 349 3.73 12.50 -1.12
C PHE A 349 2.64 11.46 -1.07
N ALA A 350 1.47 11.90 -0.62
CA ALA A 350 0.28 11.07 -0.57
C ALA A 350 -0.96 11.86 -1.03
N GLY A 351 -1.84 11.16 -1.76
CA GLY A 351 -3.18 11.67 -2.05
C GLY A 351 -4.12 11.46 -0.86
N GLY A 352 -5.01 12.40 -0.62
CA GLY A 352 -6.11 12.27 0.34
C GLY A 352 -7.46 12.23 -0.34
N LEU A 353 -8.18 11.10 -0.17
CA LEU A 353 -9.51 10.90 -0.73
C LEU A 353 -10.58 11.64 0.08
N ALA A 354 -10.45 11.70 1.41
CA ALA A 354 -11.40 12.39 2.29
C ALA A 354 -10.98 13.84 2.55
N SER A 355 -9.68 14.11 2.67
CA SER A 355 -9.16 15.47 2.85
C SER A 355 -9.22 16.32 1.58
N LEU A 356 -9.40 15.69 0.41
CA LEU A 356 -9.37 16.34 -0.91
C LEU A 356 -8.07 17.12 -1.16
N ALA A 357 -6.97 16.60 -0.63
CA ALA A 357 -5.68 17.30 -0.56
C ALA A 357 -4.52 16.44 -1.04
N LEU A 358 -3.46 17.10 -1.51
CA LEU A 358 -2.14 16.52 -1.68
C LEU A 358 -1.32 16.78 -0.42
N HIS A 359 -0.81 15.73 0.20
CA HIS A 359 -0.02 15.78 1.43
C HIS A 359 1.48 15.63 1.12
N ARG A 360 2.31 16.51 1.67
CA ARG A 360 3.77 16.36 1.69
C ARG A 360 4.23 16.00 3.09
N ILE A 361 4.98 14.91 3.19
CA ILE A 361 5.51 14.38 4.43
C ILE A 361 7.03 14.43 4.35
N VAL A 362 7.66 15.10 5.30
CA VAL A 362 9.13 15.11 5.42
C VAL A 362 9.55 13.91 6.22
N VAL A 363 10.41 13.08 5.64
CA VAL A 363 10.95 11.87 6.26
C VAL A 363 12.44 12.07 6.53
N GLN A 364 12.89 11.73 7.74
CA GLN A 364 14.28 11.86 8.17
C GLN A 364 14.71 10.59 8.90
N GLY A 365 15.29 9.66 8.13
CA GLY A 365 15.64 8.33 8.65
C GLY A 365 14.39 7.58 9.08
N ARG A 366 14.20 7.46 10.39
CA ARG A 366 13.11 6.67 11.00
C ARG A 366 11.94 7.53 11.50
N THR A 367 12.00 8.85 11.32
CA THR A 367 10.96 9.78 11.74
C THR A 367 10.30 10.43 10.54
N ALA A 368 9.07 10.91 10.72
CA ALA A 368 8.34 11.64 9.71
C ALA A 368 7.48 12.72 10.35
N THR A 369 7.27 13.82 9.63
CA THR A 369 6.36 14.90 10.02
C THR A 369 5.58 15.34 8.80
N GLN A 370 4.26 15.53 8.93
CA GLN A 370 3.48 16.17 7.89
C GLN A 370 3.86 17.65 7.81
N ALA A 371 4.45 18.07 6.68
CA ALA A 371 4.95 19.42 6.50
C ALA A 371 3.88 20.34 5.92
N GLU A 372 3.29 19.96 4.79
CA GLU A 372 2.21 20.70 4.15
C GLU A 372 1.14 19.73 3.67
N HIS A 373 -0.06 20.27 3.50
CA HIS A 373 -1.05 19.65 2.65
C HIS A 373 -1.90 20.74 2.00
N TRP A 374 -2.18 20.59 0.72
CA TRP A 374 -2.88 21.59 -0.06
C TRP A 374 -4.17 20.99 -0.58
N SER A 375 -5.30 21.66 -0.35
CA SER A 375 -6.55 21.29 -1.00
C SER A 375 -6.37 21.38 -2.52
N VAL A 376 -6.78 20.32 -3.20
CA VAL A 376 -6.82 20.26 -4.67
C VAL A 376 -8.26 20.18 -5.20
N GLY A 377 -9.24 20.09 -4.29
CA GLY A 377 -10.67 20.16 -4.60
C GLY A 377 -11.29 18.85 -5.09
N PHE A 378 -10.54 17.75 -5.10
CA PHE A 378 -11.01 16.44 -5.54
C PHE A 378 -10.34 15.30 -4.76
N ARG A 379 -10.91 14.10 -4.84
CA ARG A 379 -10.44 12.89 -4.14
C ARG A 379 -9.17 12.37 -4.79
N VAL A 380 -7.99 12.62 -4.21
CA VAL A 380 -6.73 12.20 -4.83
C VAL A 380 -6.49 10.70 -4.59
N ARG A 381 -6.56 9.90 -5.65
CA ARG A 381 -6.33 8.46 -5.61
C ARG A 381 -4.85 8.10 -5.62
N ASP A 382 -4.09 8.74 -6.49
CA ASP A 382 -2.68 8.41 -6.67
C ASP A 382 -1.90 9.66 -7.02
N VAL A 383 -0.61 9.63 -6.68
CA VAL A 383 0.37 10.65 -7.01
C VAL A 383 1.63 9.98 -7.50
N GLU A 384 2.13 10.40 -8.66
CA GLU A 384 3.32 9.81 -9.27
C GLU A 384 4.23 10.88 -9.89
N GLN A 385 5.53 10.62 -9.90
CA GLN A 385 6.52 11.51 -10.50
C GLN A 385 6.78 11.13 -11.96
N ALA A 386 6.63 12.08 -12.89
CA ALA A 386 7.04 11.92 -14.28
C ALA A 386 8.56 12.04 -14.45
N PRO A 387 9.15 11.53 -15.56
CA PRO A 387 10.60 11.63 -15.82
C PRO A 387 11.14 13.07 -15.86
N ASP A 388 10.31 14.05 -16.21
CA ASP A 388 10.66 15.48 -16.20
C ASP A 388 10.62 16.12 -14.79
N GLY A 389 10.21 15.36 -13.77
CA GLY A 389 10.08 15.81 -12.39
C GLY A 389 8.73 16.44 -12.04
N ALA A 390 7.78 16.53 -12.98
CA ALA A 390 6.41 16.95 -12.66
C ALA A 390 5.72 15.90 -11.77
N LEU A 391 4.81 16.35 -10.91
CA LEU A 391 3.89 15.43 -10.23
C LEU A 391 2.62 15.28 -11.04
N TRP A 392 2.06 14.08 -11.01
CA TRP A 392 0.78 13.78 -11.64
C TRP A 392 -0.16 13.18 -10.63
N LEU A 393 -1.43 13.60 -10.70
CA LEU A 393 -2.49 13.17 -9.81
C LEU A 393 -3.61 12.55 -10.63
N ILE A 394 -4.24 11.51 -10.08
CA ILE A 394 -5.53 11.01 -10.58
C ILE A 394 -6.61 11.13 -9.51
N GLU A 395 -7.82 11.41 -9.97
CA GLU A 395 -9.01 11.59 -9.14
C GLU A 395 -9.85 10.31 -9.05
N ASP A 396 -10.26 9.94 -7.83
CA ASP A 396 -11.15 8.81 -7.54
C ASP A 396 -12.62 9.15 -7.88
N ASP A 397 -12.95 9.21 -9.18
CA ASP A 397 -14.30 9.53 -9.68
C ASP A 397 -14.59 8.83 -11.04
N HIS A 398 -15.86 8.61 -11.35
CA HIS A 398 -16.31 8.10 -12.67
C HIS A 398 -16.00 9.05 -13.83
N GLN A 399 -15.75 10.32 -13.53
CA GLN A 399 -15.20 11.32 -14.45
C GLN A 399 -13.83 11.83 -13.97
N GLY A 400 -13.07 10.95 -13.31
CA GLY A 400 -11.80 11.25 -12.67
C GLY A 400 -10.80 11.89 -13.61
N GLY A 401 -10.33 13.09 -13.28
CA GLY A 401 -9.29 13.76 -14.03
C GLY A 401 -7.90 13.17 -13.80
N LEU A 402 -7.07 13.25 -14.85
CA LEU A 402 -5.62 13.16 -14.77
C LEU A 402 -5.06 14.58 -14.79
N TYR A 403 -4.31 14.94 -13.75
CA TYR A 403 -3.82 16.30 -13.55
C TYR A 403 -2.29 16.33 -13.53
N ARG A 404 -1.71 17.30 -14.24
CA ARG A 404 -0.28 17.61 -14.18
C ARG A 404 -0.05 18.78 -13.23
N LEU A 405 0.86 18.59 -12.29
CA LEU A 405 1.28 19.55 -11.28
C LEU A 405 2.67 20.09 -11.65
N THR A 406 2.75 21.41 -11.83
CA THR A 406 4.00 22.13 -12.19
C THR A 406 4.14 23.41 -11.36
N PRO A 407 5.35 24.00 -11.26
CA PRO A 407 5.54 25.26 -10.56
C PRO A 407 4.60 26.36 -11.08
N ARG A 408 4.21 27.27 -10.18
CA ARG A 408 3.47 28.47 -10.57
C ARG A 408 4.31 29.41 -11.43
#